data_AF-A0A1X7SFC2-F1
#
_entry.id   AF-A0A1X7SFC2-F1
#
_cell.length_a   1.000
_cell.length_b   1.000
_cell.length_c   1.000
_cell.angle_alpha   90.00
_cell.angle_beta   90.00
_cell.angle_gamma   90.00
#
_symmetry.space_group_name_H-M   'P 1'
#
loop_
_entity.id
_entity.type
_entity.pdbx_description
1 polymer ?
#
loop_
_entity_poly.entity_id
_entity_poly.type
_entity_poly.pdbx_seq_one_letter_code
_entity_poly.pdbx_strand_id
1 'polypeptide(L)'
;FIFIIGVRLLFPPHSADKSQREHDSSVLFEFKVPLQEDPLLHNMLSFLRNDQDMNPIFEVSSSWFKSHPVLSDLELKIKNFASFANANSKSKEVVFIATCASDLNDSRAIDKAAVIKKCISGTPFSEFDLPSKPEMLTCHNVEDNKVELQWKVQAFGSVNVEKYKVGYRSTDEHDYTYIITKENKKFITINQLKPETSYVFKVCAQTAMGHSEWSKLLRGANALPA
;
A
#
# COMPACT_ATOMS: atom_id res chain seq x y z
N PHE A 1 11.75 1.41 10.06
CA PHE A 1 12.20 0.31 9.20
C PHE A 1 11.00 -0.57 8.90
N ILE A 2 10.60 -0.68 7.63
CA ILE A 2 9.47 -1.51 7.20
C ILE A 2 10.05 -2.87 6.84
N PHE A 3 9.76 -3.89 7.62
CA PHE A 3 10.07 -5.28 7.28
C PHE A 3 9.13 -5.69 6.14
N ILE A 4 9.64 -6.26 5.06
CA ILE A 4 8.81 -6.75 3.95
C ILE A 4 8.66 -8.27 4.09
N ILE A 5 7.58 -8.72 4.71
CA ILE A 5 7.26 -10.16 4.77
C ILE A 5 6.30 -10.47 3.62
N GLY A 6 6.67 -11.39 2.71
CA GLY A 6 5.71 -12.02 1.79
C GLY A 6 5.75 -11.62 0.31
N VAL A 7 6.76 -10.88 -0.17
CA VAL A 7 6.95 -10.64 -1.62
C VAL A 7 7.73 -11.81 -2.25
N ARG A 8 7.16 -12.45 -3.26
CA ARG A 8 7.83 -13.50 -4.06
C ARG A 8 8.55 -12.86 -5.25
N LEU A 9 9.88 -13.03 -5.31
CA LEU A 9 10.66 -12.65 -6.49
C LEU A 9 10.64 -13.79 -7.52
N LEU A 10 10.19 -13.50 -8.73
CA LEU A 10 10.09 -14.49 -9.80
C LEU A 10 10.90 -14.05 -11.01
N PHE A 11 11.96 -14.79 -11.30
CA PHE A 11 12.83 -14.58 -12.45
C PHE A 11 13.12 -15.94 -13.09
N PRO A 12 12.88 -16.14 -14.40
CA PRO A 12 12.28 -15.23 -15.41
C PRO A 12 10.72 -15.22 -15.39
N PRO A 13 10.05 -14.26 -16.07
CA PRO A 13 8.59 -13.99 -15.95
C PRO A 13 7.65 -15.18 -16.19
N HIS A 14 8.08 -16.21 -16.93
CA HIS A 14 7.33 -17.45 -17.15
C HIS A 14 7.10 -18.28 -15.87
N SER A 15 7.73 -17.87 -14.75
CA SER A 15 7.52 -18.44 -13.41
C SER A 15 6.27 -17.89 -12.72
N ALA A 16 5.78 -16.70 -13.11
CA ALA A 16 4.63 -16.04 -12.50
C ALA A 16 3.32 -16.85 -12.69
N ASP A 17 3.15 -17.46 -13.86
CA ASP A 17 2.01 -18.33 -14.18
C ASP A 17 1.91 -19.59 -13.31
N LYS A 18 3.03 -20.03 -12.71
CA LYS A 18 3.03 -21.17 -11.77
C LYS A 18 2.63 -20.73 -10.36
N SER A 19 3.13 -19.59 -9.87
CA SER A 19 2.75 -19.07 -8.55
C SER A 19 1.31 -18.58 -8.47
N GLN A 20 0.73 -18.16 -9.60
CA GLN A 20 -0.65 -17.72 -9.69
C GLN A 20 -1.65 -18.86 -9.42
N ARG A 21 -1.29 -20.12 -9.68
CA ARG A 21 -2.20 -21.27 -9.50
C ARG A 21 -2.48 -21.63 -8.03
N GLU A 22 -1.74 -21.05 -7.09
CA GLU A 22 -1.91 -21.31 -5.65
C GLU A 22 -2.80 -20.27 -4.95
N HIS A 23 -3.08 -19.12 -5.58
CA HIS A 23 -3.78 -17.99 -4.96
C HIS A 23 -4.83 -17.39 -5.88
N ASP A 24 -5.98 -17.01 -5.31
CA ASP A 24 -7.08 -16.42 -6.07
C ASP A 24 -6.77 -15.00 -6.57
N SER A 25 -5.82 -14.27 -5.97
CA SER A 25 -5.50 -12.90 -6.38
C SER A 25 -4.01 -12.60 -6.28
N SER A 26 -3.52 -11.70 -7.14
CA SER A 26 -2.10 -11.33 -7.20
C SER A 26 -1.90 -9.85 -7.49
N VAL A 27 -0.93 -9.24 -6.82
CA VAL A 27 -0.41 -7.91 -7.16
C VAL A 27 1.03 -8.05 -7.65
N LEU A 28 1.26 -7.63 -8.89
CA LEU A 28 2.51 -7.79 -9.61
C LEU A 28 3.22 -6.44 -9.73
N PHE A 29 4.47 -6.37 -9.29
CA PHE A 29 5.41 -5.31 -9.60
C PHE A 29 6.28 -5.75 -10.78
N GLU A 30 6.10 -5.11 -11.93
CA GLU A 30 6.84 -5.43 -13.15
C GLU A 30 7.84 -4.31 -13.48
N PHE A 31 9.13 -4.62 -13.37
CA PHE A 31 10.19 -3.74 -13.83
C PHE A 31 10.24 -3.74 -15.37
N LYS A 32 10.28 -2.54 -15.95
CA LYS A 32 10.41 -2.28 -17.39
C LYS A 32 11.83 -1.89 -17.77
N VAL A 33 12.82 -2.48 -17.09
CA VAL A 33 14.24 -2.17 -17.26
C VAL A 33 15.05 -3.47 -17.33
N PRO A 34 16.14 -3.51 -18.12
CA PRO A 34 17.02 -4.67 -18.21
C PRO A 34 17.66 -5.02 -16.86
N LEU A 35 17.49 -6.27 -16.41
CA LEU A 35 18.08 -6.80 -15.18
C LEU A 35 19.60 -6.89 -15.20
N GLN A 36 20.19 -7.00 -16.39
CA GLN A 36 21.46 -7.71 -16.53
C GLN A 36 22.71 -6.89 -16.21
N GLU A 37 22.60 -5.58 -15.95
CA GLU A 37 23.81 -4.74 -15.77
C GLU A 37 23.69 -3.65 -14.69
N ASP A 38 22.67 -3.68 -13.81
CA ASP A 38 22.42 -2.55 -12.92
C ASP A 38 22.46 -2.87 -11.41
N PRO A 39 23.52 -2.41 -10.70
CA PRO A 39 23.61 -2.50 -9.24
C PRO A 39 22.42 -1.87 -8.50
N LEU A 40 21.78 -0.83 -9.06
CA LEU A 40 20.62 -0.20 -8.44
C LEU A 40 19.41 -1.12 -8.46
N LEU A 41 19.16 -1.81 -9.58
CA LEU A 41 18.05 -2.76 -9.67
C LEU A 41 18.27 -3.95 -8.75
N HIS A 42 19.51 -4.42 -8.64
CA HIS A 42 19.85 -5.43 -7.66
C HIS A 42 19.51 -4.95 -6.24
N ASN A 43 19.89 -3.74 -5.85
CA ASN A 43 19.57 -3.16 -4.54
C ASN A 43 18.06 -3.01 -4.32
N MET A 44 17.31 -2.60 -5.34
CA MET A 44 15.85 -2.47 -5.30
C MET A 44 15.15 -3.82 -5.12
N LEU A 45 15.62 -4.86 -5.81
CA LEU A 45 15.11 -6.22 -5.66
C LEU A 45 15.45 -6.79 -4.29
N SER A 46 16.66 -6.57 -3.80
CA SER A 46 17.08 -6.96 -2.45
C SER A 46 16.26 -6.26 -1.37
N PHE A 47 15.93 -4.98 -1.56
CA PHE A 47 15.01 -4.26 -0.68
C PHE A 47 13.64 -4.96 -0.63
N LEU A 48 13.04 -5.26 -1.79
CA LEU A 48 11.77 -6.01 -1.86
C LEU A 48 11.87 -7.43 -1.26
N ARG A 49 13.05 -8.03 -1.26
CA ARG A 49 13.32 -9.36 -0.68
C ARG A 49 13.46 -9.37 0.84
N ASN A 50 13.57 -8.19 1.48
CA ASN A 50 13.77 -8.05 2.91
C ASN A 50 15.16 -8.50 3.39
N ASP A 51 16.21 -8.08 2.69
CA ASP A 51 17.59 -8.21 3.20
C ASP A 51 17.85 -7.15 4.29
N GLN A 52 18.32 -7.57 5.47
CA GLN A 52 18.38 -6.75 6.68
C GLN A 52 19.44 -5.63 6.66
N ASP A 53 20.30 -5.61 5.64
CA ASP A 53 21.54 -4.84 5.66
C ASP A 53 21.55 -3.53 4.85
N MET A 54 20.45 -3.14 4.18
CA MET A 54 20.49 -1.98 3.31
C MET A 54 19.44 -0.92 3.66
N ASN A 55 19.93 0.19 4.24
CA ASN A 55 19.41 1.49 3.86
C ASN A 55 19.73 1.61 2.36
N PRO A 56 18.76 1.73 1.44
CA PRO A 56 19.05 1.70 0.01
C PRO A 56 19.93 2.92 -0.31
N ILE A 57 21.24 2.69 -0.44
CA ILE A 57 22.17 3.68 -0.94
C ILE A 57 21.88 3.74 -2.44
N PHE A 58 20.97 4.65 -2.83
CA PHE A 58 20.67 4.95 -4.23
C PHE A 58 21.82 5.75 -4.91
N GLU A 59 22.99 5.87 -4.28
CA GLU A 59 24.13 6.69 -4.75
C GLU A 59 25.03 6.01 -5.80
N VAL A 60 24.77 4.75 -6.21
CA VAL A 60 25.64 4.11 -7.20
C VAL A 60 25.36 4.64 -8.59
N SER A 61 26.28 5.51 -9.04
CA SER A 61 26.40 6.15 -10.34
C SER A 61 26.33 5.18 -11.52
N SER A 62 25.16 5.03 -12.11
CA SER A 62 25.01 4.60 -13.51
C SER A 62 24.57 5.79 -14.37
N SER A 63 25.14 5.92 -15.56
CA SER A 63 25.07 7.14 -16.38
C SER A 63 23.69 7.42 -16.98
N TRP A 64 22.83 6.41 -17.12
CA TRP A 64 21.44 6.60 -17.57
C TRP A 64 20.52 7.21 -16.49
N PHE A 65 21.01 7.40 -15.27
CA PHE A 65 20.21 7.81 -14.10
C PHE A 65 20.16 9.31 -13.81
N LYS A 66 21.13 10.10 -14.27
CA LYS A 66 21.41 11.41 -13.65
C LYS A 66 20.42 12.54 -14.00
N SER A 67 19.28 12.26 -14.64
CA SER A 67 18.33 13.31 -15.07
C SER A 67 16.84 12.93 -15.17
N HIS A 68 16.36 11.83 -14.58
CA HIS A 68 15.04 11.29 -14.98
C HIS A 68 13.94 11.27 -13.89
N PRO A 69 12.78 11.93 -14.11
CA PRO A 69 11.55 11.75 -13.33
C PRO A 69 11.11 10.28 -13.15
N VAL A 70 11.53 9.44 -14.09
CA VAL A 70 11.27 7.99 -14.12
C VAL A 70 11.85 7.26 -12.90
N LEU A 71 12.95 7.75 -12.30
CA LEU A 71 13.54 7.14 -11.10
C LEU A 71 12.79 7.51 -9.83
N SER A 72 12.42 8.78 -9.68
CA SER A 72 11.60 9.21 -8.55
C SER A 72 10.25 8.48 -8.55
N ASP A 73 9.67 8.26 -9.73
CA ASP A 73 8.48 7.43 -9.91
C ASP A 73 8.75 5.95 -9.54
N LEU A 74 9.85 5.37 -10.01
CA LEU A 74 10.23 3.99 -9.69
C LEU A 74 10.43 3.79 -8.18
N GLU A 75 11.19 4.65 -7.53
CA GLU A 75 11.41 4.60 -6.08
C GLU A 75 10.10 4.74 -5.31
N LEU A 76 9.24 5.67 -5.72
CA LEU A 76 7.94 5.88 -5.10
C LEU A 76 7.06 4.63 -5.25
N LYS A 77 7.02 4.03 -6.45
CA LYS A 77 6.30 2.79 -6.71
C LYS A 77 6.82 1.63 -5.86
N ILE A 78 8.14 1.47 -5.73
CA ILE A 78 8.76 0.43 -4.91
C ILE A 78 8.37 0.62 -3.44
N LYS A 79 8.51 1.84 -2.91
CA LYS A 79 8.15 2.17 -1.52
C LYS A 79 6.66 1.90 -1.26
N ASN A 80 5.78 2.34 -2.16
CA ASN A 80 4.34 2.11 -2.04
C ASN A 80 3.97 0.62 -2.13
N PHE A 81 4.58 -0.13 -3.06
CA PHE A 81 4.37 -1.56 -3.20
C PHE A 81 4.84 -2.33 -1.97
N ALA A 82 6.03 -2.02 -1.47
CA ALA A 82 6.58 -2.59 -0.24
C ALA A 82 5.65 -2.34 0.97
N SER A 83 5.22 -1.09 1.17
CA SER A 83 4.29 -0.72 2.24
C SER A 83 2.96 -1.48 2.12
N PHE A 84 2.41 -1.57 0.92
CA PHE A 84 1.16 -2.27 0.66
C PHE A 84 1.30 -3.79 0.89
N ALA A 85 2.36 -4.41 0.39
CA ALA A 85 2.64 -5.82 0.62
C ALA A 85 2.79 -6.13 2.11
N ASN A 86 3.55 -5.31 2.84
CA ASN A 86 3.74 -5.48 4.29
C ASN A 86 2.42 -5.32 5.07
N ALA A 87 1.61 -4.31 4.73
CA ALA A 87 0.30 -4.09 5.37
C ALA A 87 -0.62 -5.31 5.22
N ASN A 88 -0.47 -6.06 4.13
CA ASN A 88 -1.26 -7.23 3.79
C ASN A 88 -0.50 -8.56 3.94
N SER A 89 0.65 -8.57 4.62
CA SER A 89 1.55 -9.74 4.76
C SER A 89 0.92 -10.96 5.42
N LYS A 90 -0.18 -10.77 6.16
CA LYS A 90 -0.95 -11.83 6.81
C LYS A 90 -2.06 -12.41 5.92
N SER A 91 -2.31 -11.83 4.75
CA SER A 91 -3.33 -12.31 3.82
C SER A 91 -2.91 -13.66 3.23
N LYS A 92 -3.88 -14.57 3.10
CA LYS A 92 -3.71 -15.84 2.35
C LYS A 92 -4.32 -15.75 0.94
N GLU A 93 -5.12 -14.72 0.68
CA GLU A 93 -5.90 -14.56 -0.56
C GLU A 93 -5.10 -13.84 -1.65
N VAL A 94 -4.22 -12.92 -1.24
CA VAL A 94 -3.45 -12.07 -2.15
C VAL A 94 -1.97 -12.39 -2.02
N VAL A 95 -1.32 -12.67 -3.15
CA VAL A 95 0.15 -12.81 -3.24
C VAL A 95 0.78 -11.58 -3.88
N PHE A 96 1.94 -11.17 -3.36
CA PHE A 96 2.73 -10.06 -3.88
C PHE A 96 3.92 -10.61 -4.65
N ILE A 97 4.08 -10.19 -5.91
CA ILE A 97 5.11 -10.71 -6.82
C ILE A 97 5.92 -9.54 -7.39
N ALA A 98 7.23 -9.71 -7.50
CA ALA A 98 8.09 -8.82 -8.28
C ALA A 98 8.82 -9.61 -9.40
N THR A 99 8.78 -9.06 -10.62
CA THR A 99 9.38 -9.66 -11.83
C THR A 99 9.90 -8.57 -12.78
N CYS A 100 10.66 -8.96 -13.80
CA CYS A 100 10.99 -8.10 -14.94
C CYS A 100 10.22 -8.51 -16.19
N ALA A 101 9.96 -7.54 -17.06
CA ALA A 101 9.35 -7.77 -18.36
C ALA A 101 10.26 -8.67 -19.23
N SER A 102 9.65 -9.62 -19.95
CA SER A 102 10.32 -10.49 -20.92
C SER A 102 10.79 -9.74 -22.16
N ASP A 103 10.02 -8.75 -22.59
CA ASP A 103 10.17 -8.10 -23.89
C ASP A 103 10.60 -6.64 -23.71
N LEU A 104 11.88 -6.45 -23.39
CA LEU A 104 12.51 -5.13 -23.28
C LEU A 104 12.93 -4.57 -24.65
N ASN A 105 12.56 -5.25 -25.74
CA ASN A 105 12.99 -4.93 -27.11
C ASN A 105 12.32 -3.68 -27.71
N ASP A 106 11.35 -3.07 -27.02
CA ASP A 106 10.75 -1.81 -27.44
C ASP A 106 11.55 -0.63 -26.86
N SER A 107 12.72 -0.39 -27.45
CA SER A 107 13.66 0.73 -27.16
C SER A 107 13.09 2.09 -27.61
N ARG A 108 11.79 2.33 -27.42
CA ARG A 108 11.19 3.65 -27.55
C ARG A 108 10.94 4.14 -26.13
N ALA A 109 11.73 5.14 -25.72
CA ALA A 109 11.59 5.91 -24.49
C ALA A 109 10.72 5.24 -23.42
N ILE A 110 11.33 4.44 -22.54
CA ILE A 110 10.63 3.85 -21.38
C ILE A 110 10.15 5.01 -20.50
N ASP A 111 8.90 5.44 -20.71
CA ASP A 111 8.24 6.52 -19.99
C ASP A 111 7.93 6.11 -18.54
N LYS A 112 7.89 4.80 -18.26
CA LYS A 112 7.72 4.19 -16.93
C LYS A 112 8.73 3.07 -16.69
N ALA A 113 9.63 3.20 -15.71
CA ALA A 113 10.59 2.14 -15.36
C ALA A 113 9.94 0.96 -14.63
N ALA A 114 8.71 1.09 -14.12
CA ALA A 114 7.93 -0.01 -13.58
C ALA A 114 6.42 0.23 -13.68
N VAL A 115 5.68 -0.86 -13.66
CA VAL A 115 4.20 -0.87 -13.64
C VAL A 115 3.74 -1.83 -12.54
N ILE A 116 2.72 -1.42 -11.79
CA ILE A 116 2.04 -2.28 -10.82
C ILE A 116 0.75 -2.78 -11.48
N LYS A 117 0.51 -4.08 -11.40
CA LYS A 117 -0.65 -4.74 -12.00
C LYS A 117 -1.38 -5.60 -10.99
N LYS A 118 -2.68 -5.81 -11.20
CA LYS A 118 -3.50 -6.74 -10.41
C LYS A 118 -4.11 -7.84 -11.28
N CYS A 119 -4.34 -9.00 -10.67
CA CYS A 119 -5.10 -10.11 -11.21
C CYS A 119 -6.05 -10.63 -10.14
N ILE A 120 -7.31 -10.89 -10.50
CA ILE A 120 -8.33 -11.45 -9.62
C ILE A 120 -8.91 -12.68 -10.31
N SER A 121 -8.86 -13.83 -9.65
CA SER A 121 -9.48 -15.10 -10.08
C SER A 121 -9.19 -15.47 -11.54
N GLY A 122 -7.95 -15.29 -11.98
CA GLY A 122 -7.51 -15.65 -13.33
C GLY A 122 -7.84 -14.62 -14.42
N THR A 123 -8.32 -13.42 -14.07
CA THR A 123 -8.47 -12.33 -15.05
C THR A 123 -7.10 -11.91 -15.62
N PRO A 124 -7.04 -11.37 -16.85
CA PRO A 124 -5.82 -10.74 -17.34
C PRO A 124 -5.29 -9.67 -16.38
N PHE A 125 -3.96 -9.54 -16.30
CA PHE A 125 -3.35 -8.48 -15.51
C PHE A 125 -3.75 -7.11 -16.07
N SER A 126 -4.15 -6.20 -15.18
CA SER A 126 -4.49 -4.81 -15.50
C SER A 126 -3.67 -3.86 -14.62
N GLU A 127 -3.37 -2.65 -15.10
CA GLU A 127 -2.69 -1.63 -14.29
C GLU A 127 -3.44 -1.39 -12.98
N PHE A 128 -2.69 -1.25 -11.89
CA PHE A 128 -3.23 -1.12 -10.56
C PHE A 128 -2.56 0.01 -9.78
N ASP A 129 -3.33 1.06 -9.53
CA ASP A 129 -2.95 2.10 -8.58
C ASP A 129 -3.20 1.61 -7.16
N LEU A 130 -2.11 1.45 -6.41
CA LEU A 130 -2.14 1.11 -4.99
C LEU A 130 -2.92 2.15 -4.18
N PRO A 131 -3.69 1.73 -3.18
CA PRO A 131 -4.41 2.66 -2.34
C PRO A 131 -3.44 3.52 -1.51
N SER A 132 -3.61 4.84 -1.58
CA SER A 132 -2.88 5.74 -0.69
C SER A 132 -3.39 5.61 0.75
N LYS A 133 -2.51 5.77 1.74
CA LYS A 133 -2.95 5.85 3.13
C LYS A 133 -3.78 7.12 3.32
N PRO A 134 -4.88 7.08 4.08
CA PRO A 134 -5.60 8.30 4.41
C PRO A 134 -4.75 9.25 5.26
N GLU A 135 -4.98 10.54 5.06
CA GLU A 135 -4.25 11.62 5.70
C GLU A 135 -5.21 12.61 6.35
N MET A 136 -4.68 13.47 7.23
CA MET A 136 -5.46 14.52 7.90
C MET A 136 -6.75 13.97 8.53
N LEU A 137 -6.66 12.84 9.25
CA LEU A 137 -7.78 12.31 10.02
C LEU A 137 -8.14 13.32 11.12
N THR A 138 -9.36 13.84 11.07
CA THR A 138 -9.90 14.84 12.01
C THR A 138 -11.22 14.36 12.59
N CYS A 139 -11.52 14.84 13.79
CA CYS A 139 -12.84 14.67 14.42
C CYS A 139 -13.63 15.98 14.33
N HIS A 140 -14.93 15.84 14.11
CA HIS A 140 -15.94 16.89 14.07
C HIS A 140 -17.13 16.43 14.91
N ASN A 141 -18.00 17.37 15.31
CA ASN A 141 -19.27 17.10 15.99
C ASN A 141 -19.11 16.04 17.10
N VAL A 142 -18.22 16.32 18.05
CA VAL A 142 -17.97 15.42 19.18
C VAL A 142 -19.07 15.64 20.21
N GLU A 143 -19.83 14.59 20.50
CA GLU A 143 -20.91 14.55 21.48
C GLU A 143 -20.52 13.58 22.61
N ASP A 144 -21.43 13.35 23.57
CA ASP A 144 -21.25 12.43 24.71
C ASP A 144 -21.06 10.97 24.27
N ASN A 145 -21.76 10.57 23.20
CA ASN A 145 -21.79 9.18 22.74
C ASN A 145 -21.46 9.02 21.24
N LYS A 146 -21.07 10.11 20.58
CA LYS A 146 -20.89 10.14 19.12
C LYS A 146 -19.70 11.00 18.72
N VAL A 147 -19.01 10.58 17.66
CA VAL A 147 -18.02 11.39 16.97
C VAL A 147 -18.14 11.24 15.47
N GLU A 148 -17.96 12.33 14.74
CA GLU A 148 -17.84 12.30 13.29
C GLU A 148 -16.36 12.40 12.90
N LEU A 149 -15.88 11.46 12.11
CA LEU A 149 -14.51 11.45 11.60
C LEU A 149 -14.52 11.81 10.13
N GLN A 150 -13.54 12.59 9.71
CA GLN A 150 -13.27 12.92 8.32
C GLN A 150 -11.79 12.76 8.02
N TRP A 151 -11.45 12.41 6.78
CA TRP A 151 -10.07 12.32 6.33
C TRP A 151 -9.92 12.77 4.88
N LYS A 152 -8.68 12.98 4.46
CA LYS A 152 -8.30 13.20 3.07
C LYS A 152 -7.58 11.97 2.52
N VAL A 153 -7.54 11.89 1.20
CA VAL A 153 -6.70 10.94 0.47
C VAL A 153 -5.94 11.71 -0.59
N GLN A 154 -4.74 11.27 -0.87
CA GLN A 154 -3.95 11.84 -1.96
C GLN A 154 -4.67 11.63 -3.30
N ALA A 155 -4.40 12.50 -4.28
CA ALA A 155 -5.07 12.45 -5.58
C ALA A 155 -4.72 11.17 -6.36
N PHE A 156 -3.53 10.61 -6.13
CA PHE A 156 -3.14 9.31 -6.64
C PHE A 156 -3.54 8.19 -5.69
N GLY A 157 -3.85 7.01 -6.23
CA GLY A 157 -4.17 5.84 -5.42
C GLY A 157 -5.55 5.90 -4.75
N SER A 158 -6.49 6.72 -5.25
CA SER A 158 -7.88 6.70 -4.77
C SER A 158 -8.85 5.94 -5.70
N VAL A 159 -8.42 5.64 -6.94
CA VAL A 159 -9.28 5.07 -7.99
C VAL A 159 -9.79 3.68 -7.63
N ASN A 160 -8.92 2.84 -7.06
CA ASN A 160 -9.28 1.47 -6.69
C ASN A 160 -9.87 1.34 -5.27
N VAL A 161 -10.05 2.45 -4.55
CA VAL A 161 -10.57 2.42 -3.18
C VAL A 161 -12.07 2.21 -3.19
N GLU A 162 -12.50 1.12 -2.57
CA GLU A 162 -13.92 0.75 -2.48
C GLU A 162 -14.56 1.32 -1.20
N LYS A 163 -13.84 1.22 -0.08
CA LYS A 163 -14.30 1.60 1.26
C LYS A 163 -13.12 2.01 2.13
N TYR A 164 -13.41 2.51 3.33
CA TYR A 164 -12.42 2.71 4.39
C TYR A 164 -12.77 1.87 5.61
N LYS A 165 -11.74 1.35 6.27
CA LYS A 165 -11.87 0.67 7.56
C LYS A 165 -11.31 1.59 8.63
N VAL A 166 -12.14 1.92 9.61
CA VAL A 166 -11.77 2.72 10.77
C VAL A 166 -11.61 1.81 11.97
N GLY A 167 -10.47 1.88 12.63
CA GLY A 167 -10.22 1.26 13.92
C GLY A 167 -10.34 2.31 15.02
N TYR A 168 -11.07 2.01 16.08
CA TYR A 168 -11.16 2.86 17.26
C TYR A 168 -11.09 2.03 18.54
N ARG A 169 -10.60 2.64 19.62
CA ARG A 169 -10.57 2.05 20.97
C ARG A 169 -10.48 3.14 22.03
N SER A 170 -10.91 2.84 23.25
CA SER A 170 -10.56 3.68 24.39
C SER A 170 -9.04 3.73 24.57
N THR A 171 -8.50 4.80 25.14
CA THR A 171 -7.08 4.88 25.53
C THR A 171 -6.68 3.75 26.48
N ASP A 172 -7.61 3.27 27.30
CA ASP A 172 -7.40 2.25 28.32
C ASP A 172 -7.55 0.81 27.78
N GLU A 173 -8.16 0.67 26.60
CA GLU A 173 -8.32 -0.61 25.91
C GLU A 173 -7.11 -0.90 25.02
N HIS A 174 -6.77 -2.17 24.85
CA HIS A 174 -5.67 -2.60 23.98
C HIS A 174 -6.15 -2.88 22.56
N ASP A 175 -7.30 -3.55 22.44
CA ASP A 175 -7.84 -4.01 21.17
C ASP A 175 -8.63 -2.91 20.46
N TYR A 176 -8.57 -2.94 19.13
CA TYR A 176 -9.33 -2.03 18.28
C TYR A 176 -10.67 -2.66 17.89
N THR A 177 -11.74 -1.89 18.04
CA THR A 177 -13.01 -2.13 17.36
C THR A 177 -12.93 -1.57 15.94
N TYR A 178 -13.53 -2.27 14.97
CA TYR A 178 -13.47 -1.88 13.57
C TYR A 178 -14.85 -1.62 12.97
N ILE A 179 -14.94 -0.56 12.18
CA ILE A 179 -16.13 -0.21 11.40
C ILE A 179 -15.71 0.11 9.96
N ILE A 180 -16.60 -0.13 9.00
CA ILE A 180 -16.37 0.09 7.57
C ILE A 180 -17.34 1.15 7.07
N THR A 181 -16.84 2.06 6.21
CA THR A 181 -17.68 3.07 5.56
C THR A 181 -18.67 2.46 4.59
N LYS A 182 -19.77 3.18 4.36
CA LYS A 182 -20.61 2.95 3.19
C LYS A 182 -19.88 3.51 1.97
N GLU A 183 -19.47 2.64 1.06
CA GLU A 183 -18.74 3.00 -0.16
C GLU A 183 -17.45 3.80 0.14
N ASN A 184 -16.94 4.54 -0.84
CA ASN A 184 -15.72 5.37 -0.76
C ASN A 184 -15.99 6.74 -0.11
N LYS A 185 -16.87 6.78 0.91
CA LYS A 185 -17.08 8.01 1.70
C LYS A 185 -15.87 8.27 2.60
N LYS A 186 -15.38 9.51 2.57
CA LYS A 186 -14.19 9.96 3.34
C LYS A 186 -14.55 10.50 4.72
N PHE A 187 -15.69 10.07 5.24
CA PHE A 187 -16.19 10.41 6.56
C PHE A 187 -17.02 9.26 7.12
N ILE A 188 -17.11 9.18 8.45
CA ILE A 188 -17.98 8.24 9.14
C ILE A 188 -18.41 8.79 10.50
N THR A 189 -19.62 8.44 10.92
CA THR A 189 -20.10 8.67 12.27
C THR A 189 -19.92 7.40 13.09
N ILE A 190 -19.27 7.50 14.25
CA ILE A 190 -19.19 6.44 15.25
C ILE A 190 -20.13 6.83 16.38
N ASN A 191 -21.07 5.94 16.71
CA ASN A 191 -22.05 6.13 17.77
C ASN A 191 -21.77 5.16 18.94
N GLN A 192 -22.53 5.30 20.03
CA GLN A 192 -22.45 4.43 21.21
C GLN A 192 -21.07 4.45 21.88
N LEU A 193 -20.37 5.58 21.82
CA LEU A 193 -19.19 5.81 22.62
C LEU A 193 -19.58 5.99 24.08
N LYS A 194 -18.70 5.55 24.98
CA LYS A 194 -18.79 5.87 26.41
C LYS A 194 -18.53 7.37 26.61
N PRO A 195 -19.38 8.09 27.35
CA PRO A 195 -19.12 9.47 27.77
C PRO A 195 -17.80 9.59 28.54
N GLU A 196 -17.24 10.80 28.56
CA GLU A 196 -16.02 11.14 29.31
C GLU A 196 -14.82 10.21 29.04
N THR A 197 -14.80 9.56 27.88
CA THR A 197 -13.77 8.59 27.51
C THR A 197 -12.94 9.14 26.35
N SER A 198 -11.61 9.07 26.50
CA SER A 198 -10.68 9.41 25.43
C SER A 198 -10.52 8.24 24.47
N TYR A 199 -10.61 8.51 23.16
CA TYR A 199 -10.46 7.49 22.13
C TYR A 199 -9.22 7.72 21.25
N VAL A 200 -8.75 6.62 20.66
CA VAL A 200 -7.72 6.60 19.62
C VAL A 200 -8.33 6.06 18.35
N PHE A 201 -8.20 6.81 17.25
CA PHE A 201 -8.71 6.46 15.93
C PHE A 201 -7.60 6.26 14.92
N LYS A 202 -7.84 5.38 13.96
CA LYS A 202 -7.02 5.16 12.77
C LYS A 202 -7.90 4.75 11.60
N VAL A 203 -7.51 5.10 10.39
CA VAL A 203 -8.25 4.73 9.18
C VAL A 203 -7.30 4.19 8.11
N CYS A 204 -7.74 3.20 7.34
CA CYS A 204 -7.03 2.72 6.15
C CYS A 204 -8.01 2.60 4.98
N ALA A 205 -7.51 2.73 3.76
CA ALA A 205 -8.28 2.52 2.54
C ALA A 205 -8.33 1.03 2.21
N GLN A 206 -9.48 0.56 1.73
CA GLN A 206 -9.73 -0.85 1.36
C GLN A 206 -9.97 -0.95 -0.15
N THR A 207 -9.39 -1.98 -0.76
CA THR A 207 -9.53 -2.35 -2.16
C THR A 207 -9.76 -3.85 -2.26
N ALA A 208 -10.19 -4.35 -3.42
CA ALA A 208 -10.24 -5.80 -3.67
C ALA A 208 -8.91 -6.53 -3.40
N MET A 209 -7.76 -5.85 -3.50
CA MET A 209 -6.42 -6.43 -3.32
C MET A 209 -5.86 -6.27 -1.91
N GLY A 210 -6.67 -5.80 -0.96
CA GLY A 210 -6.26 -5.55 0.42
C GLY A 210 -6.29 -4.06 0.78
N HIS A 211 -5.55 -3.68 1.81
CA HIS A 211 -5.66 -2.36 2.42
C HIS A 211 -4.35 -1.56 2.42
N SER A 212 -4.47 -0.23 2.40
CA SER A 212 -3.32 0.65 2.56
C SER A 212 -2.77 0.62 3.98
N GLU A 213 -1.63 1.30 4.20
CA GLU A 213 -1.18 1.59 5.56
C GLU A 213 -2.24 2.38 6.33
N TRP A 214 -2.23 2.22 7.65
CA TRP A 214 -3.07 3.03 8.52
C TRP A 214 -2.61 4.48 8.52
N SER A 215 -3.56 5.40 8.65
CA SER A 215 -3.30 6.81 8.92
C SER A 215 -2.47 6.97 10.19
N LYS A 216 -1.88 8.16 10.37
CA LYS A 216 -1.39 8.56 11.68
C LYS A 216 -2.54 8.42 12.70
N LEU A 217 -2.22 7.94 13.90
CA LEU A 217 -3.19 7.84 14.98
C LEU A 217 -3.73 9.23 15.33
N LEU A 218 -5.05 9.37 15.31
CA LEU A 218 -5.73 10.51 15.92
C LEU A 218 -5.99 10.15 17.38
N ARG A 219 -5.43 10.95 18.30
CA ARG A 219 -5.60 10.78 19.75
C ARG A 219 -6.39 11.96 20.29
N GLY A 220 -7.20 11.73 21.32
CA GLY A 220 -7.76 12.81 22.13
C GLY A 220 -8.98 13.50 21.53
N ALA A 221 -9.78 12.82 20.68
CA ALA A 221 -11.18 13.21 20.58
C ALA A 221 -11.84 12.74 21.88
N ASN A 222 -11.94 13.63 22.86
CA ASN A 222 -12.63 13.34 24.10
C ASN A 222 -14.13 13.41 23.81
N ALA A 223 -14.86 12.32 24.05
CA ALA A 223 -16.31 12.43 24.18
C ALA A 223 -16.60 13.50 25.23
N LEU A 224 -17.49 14.45 24.93
CA LEU A 224 -17.79 15.55 25.83
C LEU A 224 -18.38 15.02 27.16
N PRO A 225 -18.26 15.76 28.28
CA PRO A 225 -19.01 15.44 29.49
C PRO A 225 -20.52 15.37 29.21
N ALA A 226 -21.21 14.47 29.91
CA ALA A 226 -22.66 14.29 29.81
C ALA A 226 -23.46 15.49 30.33
#